data_AF-A0A382CAU6-F1
#
_entry.id   AF-A0A382CAU6-F1
#
_cell.length_a   1.000
_cell.length_b   1.000
_cell.length_c   1.000
_cell.angle_alpha   90.00
_cell.angle_beta   90.00
_cell.angle_gamma   90.00
#
_symmetry.space_group_name_H-M   'P 1'
#
loop_
_entity.id
_entity.type
_entity.pdbx_description
1 polymer ?
#
loop_
_entity_poly.entity_id
_entity_poly.type
_entity_poly.pdbx_seq_one_letter_code
_entity_poly.pdbx_strand_id
1 'polypeptide(L)'
;MIKKYSMECHSKIASDCPKKGESFDNEDDAQDWVENECWIFSGEGWICPKCHDEFMGSLTSNRHVQGNGIDGMDSDIEAHDGLDNDLETGIDIVR
;
A
#
# COMPACT_ATOMS: atom_id res chain seq x y z
N MET A 1 -12.93 25.37 -19.57
CA MET A 1 -12.43 24.08 -20.07
C MET A 1 -13.10 22.98 -19.26
N ILE A 2 -13.51 21.87 -19.90
CA ILE A 2 -14.07 20.71 -19.20
C ILE A 2 -12.88 19.79 -18.92
N LYS A 3 -12.51 19.64 -17.64
CA LYS A 3 -11.49 18.67 -17.23
C LYS A 3 -12.04 17.26 -17.48
N LYS A 4 -11.32 16.44 -18.24
CA LYS A 4 -11.84 15.16 -18.79
C LYS A 4 -11.30 13.92 -18.09
N TYR A 5 -10.09 14.01 -17.53
CA TYR A 5 -9.37 12.87 -16.99
C TYR A 5 -9.34 12.95 -15.49
N SER A 6 -9.59 11.84 -14.82
CA SER A 6 -9.56 11.73 -13.37
C SER A 6 -9.54 10.27 -13.01
N MET A 7 -8.59 9.89 -12.15
CA MET A 7 -8.44 8.51 -11.72
C MET A 7 -9.49 8.15 -10.68
N GLU A 8 -10.09 6.97 -10.82
CA GLU A 8 -11.10 6.47 -9.89
C GLU A 8 -10.49 5.42 -8.97
N CYS A 9 -10.82 5.50 -7.68
CA CYS A 9 -10.38 4.49 -6.74
C CYS A 9 -11.12 3.19 -7.04
N HIS A 10 -10.40 2.10 -7.26
CA HIS A 10 -10.96 0.80 -7.59
C HIS A 10 -11.70 0.17 -6.41
N SER A 11 -11.10 0.19 -5.21
CA SER A 11 -11.58 -0.56 -4.05
C SER A 11 -12.85 0.01 -3.38
N LYS A 12 -12.89 1.33 -3.12
CA LYS A 12 -14.05 2.03 -2.52
C LYS A 12 -14.55 1.42 -1.19
N ILE A 13 -13.68 0.77 -0.43
CA ILE A 13 -14.03 0.12 0.85
C ILE A 13 -14.00 1.08 2.05
N ALA A 14 -13.10 2.07 2.03
CA ALA A 14 -12.99 3.02 3.13
C ALA A 14 -14.17 3.99 3.13
N SER A 15 -14.69 4.27 4.32
CA SER A 15 -15.84 5.19 4.49
C SER A 15 -15.53 6.62 4.04
N ASP A 16 -14.27 7.04 4.14
CA ASP A 16 -13.74 8.33 3.70
C ASP A 16 -13.06 8.28 2.32
N CYS A 17 -13.33 7.24 1.52
CA CYS A 17 -12.79 7.14 0.17
C CYS A 17 -13.25 8.32 -0.71
N PRO A 18 -12.33 9.04 -1.38
CA PRO A 18 -12.69 10.15 -2.28
C PRO A 18 -13.48 9.67 -3.51
N LYS A 19 -13.49 8.35 -3.79
CA LYS A 19 -14.06 7.66 -4.97
C LYS A 19 -13.41 8.04 -6.29
N LYS A 20 -13.10 9.32 -6.48
CA LYS A 20 -12.51 9.91 -7.68
C LYS A 20 -11.48 10.96 -7.26
N GLY A 21 -10.33 10.92 -7.90
CA GLY A 21 -9.24 11.85 -7.68
C GLY A 21 -9.51 13.22 -8.29
N GLU A 22 -8.49 14.08 -8.29
CA GLU A 22 -8.61 15.36 -8.97
C GLU A 22 -8.84 15.17 -10.48
N SER A 23 -9.56 16.13 -11.08
CA SER A 23 -9.79 16.13 -12.52
C SER A 23 -8.78 17.04 -13.21
N PHE A 24 -8.32 16.60 -14.39
CA PHE A 24 -7.29 17.24 -15.21
C PHE A 24 -7.72 17.28 -16.68
N ASP A 25 -7.02 18.12 -17.44
CA ASP A 25 -7.28 18.30 -18.88
C ASP A 25 -6.60 17.22 -19.73
N ASN A 26 -5.55 16.57 -19.23
CA ASN A 26 -4.85 15.45 -19.85
C ASN A 26 -4.65 14.28 -18.85
N GLU A 27 -4.28 13.12 -19.38
CA GLU A 27 -4.11 11.88 -18.61
C GLU A 27 -2.80 11.85 -17.83
N ASP A 28 -1.71 12.40 -18.37
CA ASP A 28 -0.38 12.44 -17.72
C ASP A 28 -0.44 13.20 -16.39
N ASP A 29 -1.09 14.37 -16.35
CA ASP A 29 -1.28 15.16 -15.13
C ASP A 29 -2.14 14.41 -14.10
N ALA A 30 -3.14 13.65 -14.56
CA ALA A 30 -3.97 12.83 -13.68
C ALA A 30 -3.18 11.66 -13.10
N GLN A 31 -2.21 11.12 -13.86
CA GLN A 31 -1.30 10.08 -13.40
C GLN A 31 -0.27 10.64 -12.41
N ASP A 32 0.38 11.76 -12.73
CA ASP A 32 1.35 12.42 -11.84
C ASP A 32 0.70 12.81 -10.51
N TRP A 33 -0.58 13.24 -10.56
CA TRP A 33 -1.35 13.51 -9.34
C TRP A 33 -1.58 12.27 -8.47
N VAL A 34 -1.96 11.12 -9.05
CA VAL A 34 -2.16 9.90 -8.22
C VAL A 34 -0.86 9.39 -7.63
N GLU A 35 0.26 9.57 -8.33
CA GLU A 35 1.59 9.26 -7.80
C GLU A 35 1.97 10.20 -6.65
N ASN A 36 1.73 11.51 -6.80
CA ASN A 36 1.95 12.50 -5.74
C ASN A 36 1.07 12.27 -4.51
N GLU A 37 -0.21 11.90 -4.71
CA GLU A 37 -1.15 11.54 -3.64
C GLU A 37 -0.93 10.11 -3.10
N CYS A 38 0.12 9.43 -3.55
CA CYS A 38 0.53 8.10 -3.09
C CYS A 38 -0.57 7.03 -3.26
N TRP A 39 -1.37 7.12 -4.32
CA TRP A 39 -2.29 6.03 -4.67
C TRP A 39 -1.49 4.82 -5.15
N ILE A 40 -1.99 3.63 -4.84
CA ILE A 40 -1.30 2.37 -5.16
C ILE A 40 -1.96 1.73 -6.37
N PHE A 41 -1.16 1.37 -7.36
CA PHE A 41 -1.62 0.59 -8.50
C PHE A 41 -1.58 -0.91 -8.16
N SER A 42 -2.75 -1.56 -8.14
CA SER A 42 -2.87 -2.99 -7.81
C SER A 42 -2.64 -3.94 -9.00
N GLY A 43 -2.42 -3.41 -10.20
CA GLY A 43 -2.49 -4.16 -11.46
C GLY A 43 -3.88 -4.16 -12.09
N GLU A 44 -4.95 -4.04 -11.29
CA GLU A 44 -6.34 -3.97 -11.75
C GLU A 44 -6.90 -2.53 -11.73
N GLY A 45 -6.24 -1.63 -11.00
CA GLY A 45 -6.60 -0.22 -10.92
C GLY A 45 -5.87 0.51 -9.81
N TRP A 46 -6.16 1.81 -9.67
CA TRP A 46 -5.59 2.65 -8.62
C TRP A 46 -6.41 2.58 -7.34
N ILE A 47 -5.74 2.53 -6.20
CA ILE A 47 -6.34 2.47 -4.87
C ILE A 47 -5.84 3.67 -4.06
N CYS A 48 -6.77 4.50 -3.58
CA CYS A 48 -6.39 5.62 -2.71
C CYS A 48 -5.82 5.13 -1.37
N PRO A 49 -4.96 5.91 -0.70
CA PRO A 49 -4.34 5.53 0.57
C PRO A 49 -5.32 5.05 1.63
N LYS A 50 -6.49 5.69 1.73
CA LYS A 50 -7.54 5.31 2.70
C LYS A 50 -8.06 3.90 2.52
N CYS A 51 -8.39 3.54 1.28
CA CYS A 51 -8.83 2.18 0.96
C CYS A 51 -7.69 1.17 1.13
N HIS A 52 -6.46 1.56 0.82
CA HIS A 52 -5.30 0.70 1.04
C HIS A 52 -5.10 0.42 2.54
N ASP A 53 -5.19 1.43 3.39
CA ASP A 53 -5.03 1.30 4.84
C ASP A 53 -6.13 0.42 5.45
N GLU A 54 -7.39 0.61 5.05
CA GLU A 54 -8.47 -0.27 5.50
C GLU A 54 -8.28 -1.72 5.05
N PHE A 55 -7.83 -1.92 3.81
CA PHE A 55 -7.53 -3.26 3.30
C PHE A 55 -6.42 -3.92 4.13
N MET A 56 -5.31 -3.22 4.35
CA MET A 56 -4.19 -3.73 5.13
C MET A 56 -4.55 -3.97 6.59
N GLY A 57 -5.33 -3.07 7.20
CA GLY A 57 -5.85 -3.24 8.55
C GLY A 57 -6.73 -4.48 8.70
N SER A 58 -7.54 -4.79 7.68
CA SER A 58 -8.35 -6.01 7.66
C SER A 58 -7.48 -7.28 7.62
N LEU A 59 -6.38 -7.27 6.85
CA LEU A 59 -5.45 -8.42 6.76
C LEU A 59 -4.68 -8.63 8.08
N THR A 60 -4.28 -7.56 8.75
CA THR A 60 -3.62 -7.63 10.06
C THR A 60 -4.58 -8.19 11.11
N SER A 61 -5.82 -7.71 11.13
CA SER A 61 -6.86 -8.22 12.03
C SER A 61 -7.16 -9.69 11.79
N ASN A 62 -7.28 -10.10 10.51
CA ASN A 62 -7.52 -11.49 10.15
C ASN A 62 -6.35 -12.41 10.54
N ARG A 63 -5.10 -11.96 10.42
CA ARG A 63 -3.93 -12.70 10.90
C ARG A 63 -3.95 -12.89 12.41
N HIS A 64 -4.30 -11.86 13.16
CA HIS A 64 -4.45 -11.94 14.61
C HIS A 64 -5.55 -12.93 15.02
N VAL A 65 -6.73 -12.84 14.38
CA VAL A 65 -7.87 -13.74 14.66
C VAL A 65 -7.56 -15.20 14.31
N GLN A 66 -6.77 -15.46 13.27
CA GLN A 66 -6.40 -16.81 12.85
C GLN A 66 -5.23 -17.41 13.67
N GLY A 67 -4.67 -16.67 14.63
CA GLY A 67 -3.51 -17.13 15.41
C GLY A 67 -2.20 -17.15 14.62
N ASN A 68 -2.16 -16.47 13.47
CA ASN A 68 -0.96 -16.25 12.65
C ASN A 68 -0.41 -14.83 12.82
N GLY A 69 -0.83 -14.12 13.87
CA GLY A 69 -0.20 -12.88 14.29
C GLY A 69 1.23 -13.15 14.71
N ILE A 70 2.13 -12.19 14.47
CA ILE A 70 3.42 -12.20 15.17
C ILE A 70 3.11 -11.97 16.66
N ASP A 71 3.08 -13.06 17.42
CA ASP A 71 2.95 -13.05 18.87
C ASP A 71 4.19 -12.35 19.47
N GLY A 72 4.18 -11.03 19.55
CA GLY A 72 5.34 -10.30 20.07
C GLY A 72 5.24 -8.78 20.18
N MET A 73 4.22 -8.13 19.60
CA MET A 73 4.19 -6.65 19.58
C MET A 73 3.79 -6.01 20.93
N ASP A 74 3.17 -6.76 21.86
CA ASP A 74 2.65 -6.23 23.13
C ASP A 74 3.44 -6.70 24.37
N SER A 75 4.58 -7.35 24.19
CA SER A 75 5.47 -7.72 25.28
C SER A 75 6.75 -6.89 25.16
N ASP A 76 7.19 -6.24 26.25
CA ASP A 76 8.50 -5.59 26.43
C ASP A 76 9.69 -6.57 26.31
N ILE A 77 9.56 -7.59 25.48
CA ILE A 77 10.53 -8.61 25.16
C ILE A 77 11.15 -8.17 23.83
N GLU A 78 12.45 -7.88 23.84
CA GLU A 78 13.22 -7.62 22.62
C GLU A 78 12.94 -8.77 21.63
N ALA A 79 12.24 -8.43 20.55
CA ALA A 79 11.98 -9.35 19.46
C ALA A 79 13.33 -9.68 18.79
N HIS A 80 13.87 -10.85 19.06
CA HIS A 80 14.85 -11.47 18.19
C HIS A 80 14.07 -11.98 16.98
N ASP A 81 13.90 -11.11 15.98
CA ASP A 81 13.04 -11.33 14.80
C ASP A 81 13.59 -12.40 13.85
N GLY A 82 14.74 -13.02 14.20
CA GLY A 82 15.36 -14.07 13.40
C GLY A 82 15.72 -13.62 11.98
N LEU A 83 15.62 -12.32 11.70
CA LEU A 83 15.99 -11.70 10.42
C LEU A 83 17.49 -11.34 10.38
N ASP A 84 18.20 -11.64 11.46
CA ASP A 84 19.64 -11.37 11.62
C ASP A 84 20.54 -12.40 10.93
N ASN A 85 19.99 -13.54 10.48
CA ASN A 85 20.77 -14.56 9.80
C ASN A 85 20.36 -14.65 8.32
N ASP A 86 21.37 -14.40 7.48
CA ASP A 86 21.47 -14.75 6.06
C ASP A 86 21.15 -13.66 5.03
N LEU A 87 21.70 -12.46 5.22
CA LEU A 87 22.12 -11.64 4.06
C LEU A 87 23.65 -11.52 4.01
N GLU A 88 24.33 -12.65 3.83
CA GLU A 88 25.70 -12.65 3.33
C GLU A 88 25.62 -12.31 1.82
N THR A 89 25.65 -11.01 1.48
CA THR A 89 25.81 -10.57 0.10
C THR A 89 27.22 -10.92 -0.37
N GLY A 90 27.40 -12.16 -0.83
CA GLY A 90 28.55 -12.55 -1.64
C GLY A 90 28.47 -11.83 -2.98
N ILE A 91 29.07 -10.65 -3.09
CA ILE A 91 29.38 -10.04 -4.38
C ILE A 91 30.55 -10.84 -4.94
N ASP A 92 30.26 -11.82 -5.79
CA ASP A 92 31.26 -12.50 -6.61
C ASP A 92 31.87 -11.48 -7.58
N ILE A 93 32.99 -10.88 -7.18
CA ILE A 93 33.83 -10.11 -8.11
C ILE A 93 34.60 -11.14 -8.94
N VAL A 94 34.04 -11.47 -10.11
CA VAL A 94 34.77 -12.19 -11.16
C VAL A 94 36.02 -11.37 -11.52
N ARG A 95 37.21 -11.95 -11.31
CA ARG A 95 38.48 -11.36 -11.74
C ARG A 95 39.36 -12.40 -12.40
#